data_AF-A0A4Q2D1K3-F1
#
_entry.id   AF-A0A4Q2D1K3-F1
#
_cell.length_a   1.000
_cell.length_b   1.000
_cell.length_c   1.000
_cell.angle_alpha   90.00
_cell.angle_beta   90.00
_cell.angle_gamma   90.00
#
_symmetry.space_group_name_H-M   'P 1'
#
loop_
_entity.id
_entity.type
_entity.pdbx_description
1 polymer ?
#
loop_
_entity_poly.entity_id
_entity_poly.type
_entity_poly.pdbx_seq_one_letter_code
_entity_poly.pdbx_strand_id
1 'polypeptide(L)'
;MEAIDNSLFEFLYPDNEGSTASSEEASNMSDDGGSELEEIHPRVPGSPSPSPLPADDNVHQRSTALKLSQLNEDKTYAAVKQTTAMMEATGINLPIYLDALSWGNAKCTKDPSIWYQHSALMHSRELPGLLEQWRKPPRSSASITRPSGATQTMNEFALAATIDVINRELKELGPSFRLRAGEDVNAEQLTEVGIGRMISRMKETAPKFWQLLAQSLTFQEARKKKGEDQPEKV
;
A
#
# COMPACT_ATOMS: atom_id res chain seq x y z
N MET A 1 37.84 0.26 -14.57
CA MET A 1 36.53 0.03 -15.21
C MET A 1 36.11 -1.36 -14.79
N GLU A 2 35.55 -1.47 -13.58
CA GLU A 2 35.15 -2.75 -13.01
C GLU A 2 33.63 -2.85 -13.07
N ALA A 3 33.18 -3.93 -13.72
CA ALA A 3 31.79 -4.25 -13.91
C ALA A 3 31.15 -4.65 -12.59
N ILE A 4 29.99 -4.07 -12.29
CA ILE A 4 29.15 -4.49 -11.17
C ILE A 4 28.57 -5.85 -11.53
N ASP A 5 28.83 -6.84 -10.67
CA ASP A 5 28.32 -8.20 -10.76
C ASP A 5 26.80 -8.20 -10.52
N ASN A 6 26.04 -8.45 -11.60
CA ASN A 6 24.58 -8.51 -11.61
C ASN A 6 24.02 -9.87 -11.12
N SER A 7 24.85 -10.77 -10.59
CA SER A 7 24.37 -12.12 -10.18
C SER A 7 23.43 -12.14 -8.96
N LEU A 8 23.27 -11.03 -8.24
CA LEU A 8 22.41 -10.97 -7.05
C LEU A 8 20.92 -10.77 -7.37
N PHE A 9 20.58 -10.39 -8.62
CA PHE A 9 19.18 -10.16 -9.03
C PHE A 9 18.55 -11.39 -9.69
N GLU A 10 19.34 -12.24 -10.33
CA GLU A 10 18.88 -13.46 -11.04
C GLU A 10 18.51 -14.64 -10.11
N PHE A 11 18.89 -14.59 -8.82
CA PHE A 11 18.63 -15.71 -7.90
C PHE A 11 17.22 -15.74 -7.30
N LEU A 12 16.45 -14.65 -7.43
CA LEU A 12 15.12 -14.56 -6.82
C LEU A 12 13.96 -14.88 -7.78
N TYR A 13 14.18 -14.88 -9.10
CA TYR A 13 13.13 -15.11 -10.09
C TYR A 13 13.73 -15.68 -11.39
N PRO A 14 13.68 -17.01 -11.62
CA PRO A 14 13.97 -17.54 -12.94
C PRO A 14 12.82 -17.18 -13.89
N ASP A 15 13.11 -16.32 -14.86
CA ASP A 15 12.21 -15.93 -15.95
C ASP A 15 11.71 -17.17 -16.69
N ASN A 16 10.39 -17.29 -16.83
CA ASN A 16 9.78 -18.13 -17.85
C ASN A 16 9.12 -17.20 -18.88
N GLU A 17 9.63 -17.32 -20.10
CA GLU A 17 9.31 -16.52 -21.25
C GLU A 17 7.85 -16.66 -21.72
N GLY A 18 7.37 -15.60 -22.39
CA GLY A 18 6.42 -15.75 -23.48
C GLY A 18 5.18 -14.87 -23.40
N SER A 19 5.25 -13.67 -23.97
CA SER A 19 4.41 -13.33 -25.15
C SER A 19 4.53 -11.86 -25.56
N THR A 20 4.81 -11.71 -26.84
CA THR A 20 4.96 -10.48 -27.63
C THR A 20 3.62 -10.05 -28.25
N ALA A 21 3.31 -8.75 -28.22
CA ALA A 21 2.55 -7.98 -29.23
C ALA A 21 2.66 -6.48 -28.86
N SER A 22 3.47 -5.63 -29.52
CA SER A 22 3.23 -4.90 -30.79
C SER A 22 1.92 -4.10 -30.78
N SER A 23 1.94 -2.76 -30.58
CA SER A 23 2.03 -1.67 -31.61
C SER A 23 0.92 -1.80 -32.67
N GLU A 24 0.06 -0.87 -33.05
CA GLU A 24 -0.08 0.60 -33.11
C GLU A 24 -1.63 0.83 -33.17
N GLU A 25 -2.23 1.96 -32.81
CA GLU A 25 -2.43 3.12 -33.68
C GLU A 25 -2.99 4.30 -32.89
N ALA A 26 -2.50 5.49 -33.24
CA ALA A 26 -3.03 6.78 -32.84
C ALA A 26 -4.19 7.21 -33.76
N SER A 27 -5.11 8.06 -33.26
CA SER A 27 -5.41 9.39 -33.85
C SER A 27 -6.72 10.01 -33.31
N ASN A 28 -6.53 11.10 -32.55
CA ASN A 28 -7.05 12.45 -32.79
C ASN A 28 -8.54 12.84 -32.61
N MET A 29 -8.69 14.13 -32.25
CA MET A 29 -9.88 15.02 -32.26
C MET A 29 -10.86 14.92 -31.07
N SER A 30 -11.27 15.99 -30.36
CA SER A 30 -11.14 17.44 -30.54
C SER A 30 -11.30 18.20 -29.22
N ASP A 31 -10.71 19.39 -29.22
CA ASP A 31 -10.87 20.56 -28.36
C ASP A 31 -12.29 21.16 -28.47
N ASP A 32 -12.95 21.44 -27.35
CA ASP A 32 -14.02 22.44 -27.29
C ASP A 32 -14.14 23.03 -25.87
N GLY A 33 -14.05 24.35 -25.82
CA GLY A 33 -13.96 25.15 -24.60
C GLY A 33 -15.34 25.52 -24.06
N GLY A 34 -15.49 25.38 -22.74
CA GLY A 34 -16.63 25.90 -21.99
C GLY A 34 -16.15 26.53 -20.68
N SER A 35 -15.95 27.85 -20.72
CA SER A 35 -15.72 28.70 -19.56
C SER A 35 -17.07 28.95 -18.87
N GLU A 36 -17.20 28.62 -17.60
CA GLU A 36 -18.29 29.14 -16.76
C GLU A 36 -17.81 29.39 -15.32
N LEU A 37 -17.41 30.65 -15.14
CA LEU A 37 -17.61 31.53 -13.98
C LEU A 37 -17.33 30.99 -12.57
N GLU A 38 -16.23 31.50 -12.02
CA GLU A 38 -15.95 31.61 -10.59
C GLU A 38 -17.09 32.32 -9.85
N GLU A 39 -17.73 31.62 -8.91
CA GLU A 39 -18.55 32.25 -7.88
C GLU A 39 -17.71 32.44 -6.61
N ILE A 40 -17.25 33.67 -6.42
CA ILE A 40 -16.44 34.11 -5.29
C ILE A 40 -17.31 34.13 -4.03
N HIS A 41 -17.21 33.10 -3.19
CA HIS A 41 -17.78 33.14 -1.84
C HIS A 41 -16.88 33.95 -0.88
N PRO A 42 -17.43 34.89 -0.09
CA PRO A 42 -16.65 35.72 0.83
C PRO A 42 -16.05 34.88 1.97
N ARG A 43 -14.73 35.01 2.14
CA ARG A 43 -13.90 34.36 3.16
C ARG A 43 -14.24 34.93 4.55
N VAL A 44 -14.96 34.15 5.36
CA VAL A 44 -15.13 34.44 6.80
C VAL A 44 -13.80 34.15 7.53
N PRO A 45 -13.19 35.12 8.22
CA PRO A 45 -11.97 34.90 8.98
C PRO A 45 -12.32 34.39 10.39
N GLY A 46 -11.76 33.23 10.76
CA GLY A 46 -11.80 32.72 12.13
C GLY A 46 -12.67 31.48 12.29
N SER A 47 -12.13 30.32 11.97
CA SER A 47 -12.54 29.08 12.62
C SER A 47 -11.28 28.36 13.12
N PRO A 48 -11.21 28.01 14.41
CA PRO A 48 -10.03 27.41 15.00
C PRO A 48 -9.75 26.05 14.37
N SER A 49 -8.49 25.83 14.02
CA SER A 49 -7.94 24.54 13.60
C SER A 49 -8.43 23.43 14.54
N PRO A 50 -9.09 22.37 14.04
CA PRO A 50 -9.40 21.23 14.89
C PRO A 50 -8.09 20.50 15.17
N SER A 51 -7.62 20.60 16.42
CA SER A 51 -6.68 19.67 17.01
C SER A 51 -7.16 18.21 16.80
N PRO A 52 -6.25 17.22 16.74
CA PRO A 52 -6.61 15.85 16.36
C PRO A 52 -7.64 15.28 17.34
N LEU A 53 -8.87 15.10 16.86
CA LEU A 53 -9.90 14.41 17.64
C LEU A 53 -9.50 12.93 17.80
N PRO A 54 -9.75 12.32 18.96
CA PRO A 54 -9.52 10.90 19.18
C PRO A 54 -10.37 10.11 18.17
N ALA A 55 -9.80 9.01 17.64
CA ALA A 55 -10.37 8.18 16.60
C ALA A 55 -11.90 8.03 16.74
N ASP A 56 -12.63 8.69 15.86
CA ASP A 56 -14.07 8.60 15.78
C ASP A 56 -14.40 7.14 15.46
N ASP A 57 -15.03 6.44 16.42
CA ASP A 57 -15.46 5.06 16.28
C ASP A 57 -16.51 5.02 15.15
N ASN A 58 -16.04 4.75 13.94
CA ASN A 58 -16.87 4.76 12.73
C ASN A 58 -18.10 3.85 12.93
N VAL A 59 -19.29 4.37 12.61
CA VAL A 59 -20.58 3.65 12.75
C VAL A 59 -20.54 2.26 12.10
N HIS A 60 -19.83 2.13 10.99
CA HIS A 60 -19.64 0.86 10.30
C HIS A 60 -18.80 -0.15 11.10
N GLN A 61 -17.79 0.30 11.85
CA GLN A 61 -16.99 -0.55 12.73
C GLN A 61 -17.83 -1.10 13.88
N ARG A 62 -18.65 -0.24 14.52
CA ARG A 62 -19.57 -0.68 15.58
C ARG A 62 -20.59 -1.70 15.07
N SER A 63 -21.17 -1.44 13.89
CA SER A 63 -22.13 -2.38 13.28
C SER A 63 -21.50 -3.75 13.00
N THR A 64 -20.27 -3.76 12.47
CA THR A 64 -19.54 -5.00 12.18
C THR A 64 -19.20 -5.76 13.47
N ALA A 65 -18.69 -5.07 14.49
CA ALA A 65 -18.39 -5.67 15.79
C ALA A 65 -19.64 -6.29 16.47
N LEU A 66 -20.79 -5.63 16.38
CA LEU A 66 -22.06 -6.15 16.89
C LEU A 66 -22.53 -7.39 16.13
N LYS A 67 -22.35 -7.45 14.81
CA LYS A 67 -22.67 -8.65 14.02
C LYS A 67 -21.73 -9.80 14.38
N LEU A 68 -20.43 -9.53 14.51
CA LEU A 68 -19.45 -10.54 14.89
C LEU A 68 -19.73 -11.14 16.27
N SER A 69 -20.14 -10.35 17.26
CA SER A 69 -20.44 -10.86 18.61
C SER A 69 -21.67 -11.77 18.67
N GLN A 70 -22.55 -11.71 17.67
CA GLN A 70 -23.76 -12.54 17.57
C GLN A 70 -23.55 -13.82 16.75
N LEU A 71 -22.42 -13.91 16.04
CA LEU A 71 -22.05 -15.05 15.22
C LEU A 71 -21.32 -16.10 16.05
N ASN A 72 -21.62 -17.36 15.76
CA ASN A 72 -20.82 -18.51 16.19
C ASN A 72 -20.33 -19.25 14.93
N GLU A 73 -19.50 -20.27 15.12
CA GLU A 73 -18.89 -21.01 14.01
C GLU A 73 -19.94 -21.61 13.06
N ASP A 74 -20.98 -22.25 13.60
CA ASP A 74 -22.05 -22.86 12.81
C ASP A 74 -22.85 -21.85 12.00
N LYS A 75 -23.24 -20.72 12.61
CA LYS A 75 -23.96 -19.64 11.92
C LYS A 75 -23.10 -19.03 10.81
N THR A 76 -21.82 -18.86 11.07
CA THR A 76 -20.86 -18.33 10.09
C THR A 76 -20.74 -19.29 8.91
N TYR A 77 -20.53 -20.58 9.17
CA TYR A 77 -20.47 -21.61 8.14
C TYR A 77 -21.75 -21.65 7.30
N ALA A 78 -22.92 -21.67 7.94
CA ALA A 78 -24.21 -21.71 7.25
C ALA A 78 -24.42 -20.48 6.35
N ALA A 79 -24.12 -19.27 6.86
CA ALA A 79 -24.25 -18.03 6.10
C ALA A 79 -23.28 -17.98 4.90
N VAL A 80 -22.03 -18.38 5.09
CA VAL A 80 -21.03 -18.43 4.01
C VAL A 80 -21.44 -19.45 2.95
N LYS A 81 -21.85 -20.65 3.35
CA LYS A 81 -22.31 -21.70 2.42
C LYS A 81 -23.51 -21.24 1.59
N GLN A 82 -24.49 -20.60 2.23
CA GLN A 82 -25.66 -20.04 1.54
C GLN A 82 -25.27 -18.95 0.55
N THR A 83 -24.36 -18.06 0.95
CA THR A 83 -23.87 -16.97 0.10
C THR A 83 -23.15 -17.51 -1.13
N THR A 84 -22.28 -18.52 -0.96
CA THR A 84 -21.59 -19.17 -2.07
C THR A 84 -22.56 -19.85 -3.04
N ALA A 85 -23.59 -20.52 -2.52
CA ALA A 85 -24.62 -21.13 -3.37
C ALA A 85 -25.44 -20.08 -4.15
N MET A 86 -25.71 -18.91 -3.55
CA MET A 86 -26.36 -17.81 -4.24
C MET A 86 -25.48 -17.21 -5.34
N MET A 87 -24.18 -17.06 -5.10
CA MET A 87 -23.23 -16.62 -6.13
C MET A 87 -23.25 -17.58 -7.33
N GLU A 88 -23.18 -18.89 -7.07
CA GLU A 88 -23.25 -19.90 -8.12
C GLU A 88 -24.57 -19.84 -8.91
N ALA A 89 -25.71 -19.75 -8.21
CA ALA A 89 -27.02 -19.64 -8.85
C ALA A 89 -27.21 -18.35 -9.68
N THR A 90 -26.50 -17.28 -9.33
CA THR A 90 -26.54 -15.99 -10.06
C THR A 90 -25.43 -15.87 -11.11
N GLY A 91 -24.58 -16.89 -11.27
CA GLY A 91 -23.52 -16.90 -12.27
C GLY A 91 -22.35 -15.98 -11.98
N ILE A 92 -22.15 -15.58 -10.72
CA ILE A 92 -20.99 -14.79 -10.27
C ILE A 92 -20.11 -15.60 -9.33
N ASN A 93 -18.86 -15.20 -9.19
CA ASN A 93 -17.95 -15.77 -8.18
C ASN A 93 -17.43 -14.67 -7.25
N LEU A 94 -16.69 -15.06 -6.22
CA LEU A 94 -16.20 -14.12 -5.21
C LEU A 94 -15.34 -12.98 -5.80
N PRO A 95 -14.39 -13.21 -6.73
CA PRO A 95 -13.69 -12.11 -7.40
C PRO A 95 -14.60 -11.11 -8.11
N ILE A 96 -15.57 -11.59 -8.91
CA ILE A 96 -16.53 -10.72 -9.62
C ILE A 96 -17.37 -9.92 -8.61
N TYR A 97 -17.80 -10.56 -7.54
CA TYR A 97 -18.57 -9.90 -6.49
C TYR A 97 -17.75 -8.80 -5.79
N LEU A 98 -16.50 -9.08 -5.41
CA LEU A 98 -15.63 -8.11 -4.74
C LEU A 98 -15.27 -6.93 -5.65
N ASP A 99 -15.05 -7.18 -6.94
CA ASP A 99 -14.84 -6.12 -7.94
C ASP A 99 -16.08 -5.22 -8.08
N ALA A 100 -17.26 -5.84 -8.25
CA ALA A 100 -18.54 -5.14 -8.34
C ALA A 100 -18.89 -4.35 -7.07
N LEU A 101 -18.55 -4.89 -5.89
CA LEU A 101 -18.76 -4.26 -4.59
C LEU A 101 -17.80 -3.09 -4.36
N SER A 102 -16.56 -3.18 -4.83
CA SER A 102 -15.53 -2.16 -4.58
C SER A 102 -15.73 -0.94 -5.47
N TRP A 103 -15.65 -1.11 -6.79
CA TRP A 103 -15.71 0.01 -7.74
C TRP A 103 -16.62 -0.25 -8.94
N GLY A 104 -16.91 -1.52 -9.24
CA GLY A 104 -17.99 -2.02 -10.10
C GLY A 104 -18.49 -1.10 -11.23
N ASN A 105 -19.80 -1.03 -11.36
CA ASN A 105 -20.47 -0.18 -12.35
C ASN A 105 -21.33 0.90 -11.66
N ALA A 106 -21.85 1.83 -12.47
CA ALA A 106 -22.68 2.94 -11.97
C ALA A 106 -23.95 2.50 -11.20
N LYS A 107 -24.45 1.28 -11.41
CA LYS A 107 -25.58 0.75 -10.63
C LYS A 107 -25.13 0.32 -9.24
N CYS A 108 -23.97 -0.32 -9.13
CA CYS A 108 -23.38 -0.74 -7.86
C CYS A 108 -22.98 0.46 -7.00
N THR A 109 -22.37 1.50 -7.59
CA THR A 109 -21.89 2.67 -6.84
C THR A 109 -23.00 3.63 -6.41
N LYS A 110 -24.15 3.63 -7.11
CA LYS A 110 -25.32 4.46 -6.76
C LYS A 110 -26.28 3.78 -5.79
N ASP A 111 -26.21 2.45 -5.64
CA ASP A 111 -27.07 1.73 -4.70
C ASP A 111 -26.60 1.98 -3.26
N PRO A 112 -27.45 2.55 -2.38
CA PRO A 112 -27.04 2.88 -1.01
C PRO A 112 -26.67 1.65 -0.17
N SER A 113 -27.26 0.48 -0.45
CA SER A 113 -26.98 -0.75 0.29
C SER A 113 -25.61 -1.30 -0.08
N ILE A 114 -25.28 -1.35 -1.38
CA ILE A 114 -23.96 -1.76 -1.87
C ILE A 114 -22.90 -0.78 -1.38
N TRP A 115 -23.16 0.53 -1.48
CA TRP A 115 -22.26 1.56 -1.00
C TRP A 115 -22.00 1.48 0.52
N TYR A 116 -23.03 1.14 1.29
CA TYR A 116 -22.88 0.90 2.72
C TYR A 116 -21.93 -0.28 2.99
N GLN A 117 -22.08 -1.41 2.28
CA GLN A 117 -21.19 -2.57 2.45
C GLN A 117 -19.76 -2.26 2.01
N HIS A 118 -19.59 -1.53 0.89
CA HIS A 118 -18.29 -1.05 0.43
C HIS A 118 -17.60 -0.20 1.51
N SER A 119 -18.31 0.80 2.02
CA SER A 119 -17.80 1.70 3.07
C SER A 119 -17.49 0.94 4.36
N ALA A 120 -18.31 -0.04 4.72
CA ALA A 120 -18.09 -0.90 5.87
C ALA A 120 -16.82 -1.74 5.71
N LEU A 121 -16.56 -2.31 4.53
CA LEU A 121 -15.35 -3.07 4.25
C LEU A 121 -14.10 -2.19 4.28
N MET A 122 -14.10 -1.07 3.54
CA MET A 122 -12.90 -0.21 3.37
C MET A 122 -12.46 0.48 4.66
N HIS A 123 -13.39 0.72 5.59
CA HIS A 123 -13.09 1.34 6.89
C HIS A 123 -13.15 0.34 8.06
N SER A 124 -13.22 -0.95 7.77
CA SER A 124 -13.21 -2.01 8.79
C SER A 124 -11.86 -2.09 9.50
N ARG A 125 -11.87 -2.47 10.78
CA ARG A 125 -10.63 -2.82 11.51
C ARG A 125 -10.13 -4.20 11.10
N GLU A 126 -11.01 -4.99 10.52
CA GLU A 126 -10.85 -6.37 10.12
C GLU A 126 -10.07 -6.49 8.80
N LEU A 127 -10.24 -5.56 7.85
CA LEU A 127 -9.61 -5.63 6.53
C LEU A 127 -8.08 -5.78 6.59
N PRO A 128 -7.30 -5.00 7.38
CA PRO A 128 -5.87 -5.24 7.52
C PRO A 128 -5.52 -6.66 8.01
N GLY A 129 -6.32 -7.18 8.94
CA GLY A 129 -6.17 -8.55 9.45
C GLY A 129 -6.48 -9.60 8.38
N LEU A 130 -7.51 -9.39 7.57
CA LEU A 130 -7.85 -10.25 6.43
C LEU A 130 -6.73 -10.27 5.38
N LEU A 131 -6.19 -9.10 5.03
CA LEU A 131 -5.07 -9.00 4.08
C LEU A 131 -3.82 -9.71 4.59
N GLU A 132 -3.49 -9.58 5.88
CA GLU A 132 -2.38 -10.31 6.50
C GLU A 132 -2.64 -11.83 6.53
N GLN A 133 -3.88 -12.27 6.77
CA GLN A 133 -4.24 -13.69 6.70
C GLN A 133 -4.21 -14.24 5.26
N TRP A 134 -4.58 -13.45 4.25
CA TRP A 134 -4.45 -13.85 2.85
C TRP A 134 -2.99 -13.95 2.44
N ARG A 135 -2.14 -13.03 2.90
CA ARG A 135 -0.69 -13.07 2.72
C ARG A 135 -0.04 -14.21 3.49
N LYS A 136 -0.52 -14.53 4.69
CA LYS A 136 0.07 -15.53 5.57
C LYS A 136 -1.02 -16.36 6.26
N PRO A 137 -1.56 -17.38 5.55
CA PRO A 137 -2.64 -18.19 6.08
C PRO A 137 -2.27 -18.89 7.39
N PRO A 138 -3.24 -19.09 8.30
CA PRO A 138 -3.03 -19.85 9.52
C PRO A 138 -2.61 -21.30 9.21
N ARG A 139 -1.75 -21.87 10.06
CA ARG A 139 -1.36 -23.29 9.97
C ARG A 139 -2.49 -24.14 10.57
N SER A 140 -2.94 -25.15 9.83
CA SER A 140 -3.88 -26.16 10.34
C SER A 140 -3.25 -27.05 11.41
N SER A 141 -1.95 -27.34 11.30
CA SER A 141 -1.16 -27.99 12.35
C SER A 141 0.30 -27.60 12.23
N ALA A 142 1.09 -27.80 13.29
CA ALA A 142 2.53 -27.53 13.27
C ALA A 142 3.30 -28.39 12.26
N SER A 143 2.75 -29.55 11.88
CA SER A 143 3.37 -30.51 10.97
C SER A 143 3.05 -30.25 9.50
N ILE A 144 2.08 -29.38 9.18
CA ILE A 144 1.63 -29.15 7.80
C ILE A 144 2.26 -27.86 7.27
N THR A 145 2.82 -27.95 6.06
CA THR A 145 3.33 -26.80 5.32
C THR A 145 2.23 -25.76 5.15
N ARG A 146 2.54 -24.49 5.39
CA ARG A 146 1.57 -23.39 5.20
C ARG A 146 1.09 -23.37 3.75
N PRO A 147 -0.22 -23.22 3.51
CA PRO A 147 -0.70 -22.86 2.18
C PRO A 147 -0.01 -21.58 1.70
N SER A 148 0.30 -21.52 0.41
CA SER A 148 0.91 -20.31 -0.20
C SER A 148 -0.02 -19.09 -0.10
N GLY A 149 -1.34 -19.30 -0.10
CA GLY A 149 -2.32 -18.22 -0.06
C GLY A 149 -2.10 -17.21 -1.19
N ALA A 150 -2.30 -15.93 -0.91
CA ALA A 150 -2.00 -14.83 -1.81
C ALA A 150 -0.61 -14.22 -1.55
N THR A 151 0.34 -14.97 -0.94
CA THR A 151 1.64 -14.42 -0.50
C THR A 151 2.36 -13.66 -1.61
N GLN A 152 2.49 -14.28 -2.79
CA GLN A 152 3.23 -13.72 -3.91
C GLN A 152 2.57 -12.42 -4.40
N THR A 153 1.30 -12.48 -4.80
CA THR A 153 0.53 -11.34 -5.30
C THR A 153 0.48 -10.19 -4.28
N MET A 154 0.33 -10.49 -2.99
CA MET A 154 0.33 -9.48 -1.93
C MET A 154 1.69 -8.81 -1.75
N ASN A 155 2.78 -9.56 -1.86
CA ASN A 155 4.13 -8.98 -1.77
C ASN A 155 4.44 -8.11 -3.00
N GLU A 156 4.07 -8.55 -4.20
CA GLU A 156 4.22 -7.77 -5.43
C GLU A 156 3.43 -6.47 -5.37
N PHE A 157 2.15 -6.54 -4.95
CA PHE A 157 1.32 -5.36 -4.73
C PHE A 157 1.92 -4.42 -3.67
N ALA A 158 2.32 -4.95 -2.51
CA ALA A 158 2.89 -4.15 -1.44
C ALA A 158 4.19 -3.46 -1.87
N LEU A 159 5.02 -4.14 -2.67
CA LEU A 159 6.25 -3.59 -3.23
C LEU A 159 5.94 -2.47 -4.22
N ALA A 160 5.03 -2.67 -5.16
CA ALA A 160 4.61 -1.63 -6.11
C ALA A 160 4.07 -0.39 -5.39
N ALA A 161 3.15 -0.57 -4.43
CA ALA A 161 2.61 0.53 -3.64
C ALA A 161 3.68 1.27 -2.83
N THR A 162 4.65 0.54 -2.28
CA THR A 162 5.78 1.13 -1.55
C THR A 162 6.69 1.94 -2.47
N ILE A 163 6.98 1.43 -3.67
CA ILE A 163 7.75 2.13 -4.70
C ILE A 163 7.06 3.45 -5.07
N ASP A 164 5.75 3.46 -5.28
CA ASP A 164 5.01 4.68 -5.62
C ASP A 164 5.09 5.73 -4.53
N VAL A 165 4.93 5.33 -3.26
CA VAL A 165 5.06 6.22 -2.11
C VAL A 165 6.47 6.81 -2.03
N ILE A 166 7.50 5.97 -2.15
CA ILE A 166 8.90 6.42 -2.11
C ILE A 166 9.23 7.33 -3.29
N ASN A 167 8.78 7.00 -4.49
CA ASN A 167 9.01 7.83 -5.67
C ASN A 167 8.37 9.22 -5.53
N ARG A 168 7.19 9.31 -4.92
CA ARG A 168 6.56 10.61 -4.61
C ARG A 168 7.40 11.40 -3.62
N GLU A 169 7.81 10.79 -2.51
CA GLU A 169 8.65 11.45 -1.52
C GLU A 169 10.02 11.87 -2.08
N LEU A 170 10.64 11.04 -2.93
CA LEU A 170 11.90 11.36 -3.60
C LEU A 170 11.76 12.51 -4.60
N LYS A 171 10.63 12.61 -5.31
CA LYS A 171 10.36 13.76 -6.19
C LYS A 171 10.26 15.06 -5.40
N GLU A 172 9.63 15.03 -4.23
CA GLU A 172 9.52 16.18 -3.33
C GLU A 172 10.87 16.55 -2.69
N LEU A 173 11.69 15.55 -2.39
CA LEU A 173 13.00 15.73 -1.78
C LEU A 173 14.07 16.17 -2.79
N GLY A 174 13.93 15.81 -4.06
CA GLY A 174 14.90 16.07 -5.14
C GLY A 174 15.42 17.52 -5.22
N PRO A 175 14.57 18.56 -5.15
CA PRO A 175 15.02 19.96 -5.11
C PRO A 175 15.94 20.29 -3.93
N SER A 176 15.85 19.54 -2.83
CA SER A 176 16.65 19.73 -1.62
C SER A 176 18.08 19.23 -1.75
N PHE A 177 18.31 18.28 -2.66
CA PHE A 177 19.64 17.71 -2.94
C PHE A 177 20.33 18.34 -4.14
N ARG A 178 19.67 19.28 -4.83
CA ARG A 178 20.26 20.00 -5.95
C ARG A 178 20.97 21.25 -5.45
N LEU A 179 22.21 21.43 -5.90
CA LEU A 179 22.89 22.71 -5.81
C LEU A 179 22.22 23.70 -6.76
N ARG A 180 22.23 24.99 -6.42
CA ARG A 180 21.78 26.01 -7.37
C ARG A 180 22.76 26.07 -8.55
N ALA A 181 22.27 26.44 -9.72
CA ALA A 181 23.12 26.56 -10.90
C ALA A 181 24.26 27.56 -10.64
N GLY A 182 25.51 27.08 -10.72
CA GLY A 182 26.72 27.87 -10.45
C GLY A 182 27.26 27.81 -9.02
N GLU A 183 26.64 27.05 -8.10
CA GLU A 183 27.19 26.77 -6.77
C GLU A 183 27.98 25.46 -6.77
N ASP A 184 29.23 25.52 -6.30
CA ASP A 184 30.04 24.33 -5.99
C ASP A 184 29.74 23.83 -4.56
N VAL A 185 29.98 22.53 -4.32
CA VAL A 185 29.87 21.93 -2.99
C VAL A 185 30.90 22.58 -2.05
N ASN A 186 30.43 23.35 -1.08
CA ASN A 186 31.29 23.91 -0.04
C ASN A 186 31.54 22.87 1.07
N ALA A 187 32.77 22.80 1.60
CA ALA A 187 33.12 21.99 2.76
C ALA A 187 32.16 22.18 3.94
N GLU A 188 31.66 23.40 4.18
CA GLU A 188 30.67 23.70 5.21
C GLU A 188 29.33 22.96 5.02
N GLN A 189 28.92 22.71 3.77
CA GLN A 189 27.71 21.95 3.45
C GLN A 189 27.91 20.44 3.66
N LEU A 190 29.16 19.96 3.64
CA LEU A 190 29.55 18.59 3.97
C LEU A 190 29.91 18.39 5.44
N THR A 191 29.90 19.45 6.26
CA THR A 191 30.09 19.30 7.71
C THR A 191 28.94 18.55 8.35
N GLU A 192 29.18 18.04 9.56
CA GLU A 192 28.16 17.41 10.42
C GLU A 192 26.88 18.27 10.57
N VAL A 193 27.02 19.60 10.57
CA VAL A 193 25.90 20.56 10.64
C VAL A 193 25.10 20.60 9.33
N GLY A 194 25.75 20.44 8.18
CA GLY A 194 25.09 20.31 6.88
C GLY A 194 24.32 18.99 6.75
N ILE A 195 24.97 17.89 7.14
CA ILE A 195 24.36 16.55 7.14
C ILE A 195 23.18 16.48 8.13
N GLY A 196 23.31 17.05 9.32
CA GLY A 196 22.22 17.11 10.30
C GLY A 196 20.98 17.83 9.77
N ARG A 197 21.16 18.97 9.07
CA ARG A 197 20.06 19.70 8.43
C ARG A 197 19.40 18.89 7.31
N MET A 198 20.20 18.17 6.52
CA MET A 198 19.71 17.29 5.46
C MET A 198 18.88 16.13 6.01
N ILE A 199 19.33 15.49 7.10
CA ILE A 199 18.58 14.44 7.80
C ILE A 199 17.25 14.97 8.32
N SER A 200 17.23 16.14 8.96
CA SER A 200 15.99 16.75 9.45
C SER A 200 14.99 17.00 8.33
N ARG A 201 15.47 17.57 7.22
CA ARG A 201 14.64 17.84 6.04
C ARG A 201 14.11 16.55 5.41
N MET A 202 14.92 15.51 5.34
CA MET A 202 14.51 14.21 4.83
C MET A 202 13.47 13.52 5.73
N LYS A 203 13.59 13.65 7.05
CA LYS A 203 12.56 13.13 7.99
C LYS A 203 11.22 13.86 7.85
N GLU A 204 11.26 15.14 7.51
CA GLU A 204 10.07 15.98 7.35
C GLU A 204 9.40 15.77 5.99
N THR A 205 10.18 15.79 4.91
CA THR A 205 9.68 15.73 3.51
C THR A 205 9.53 14.30 3.00
N ALA A 206 10.32 13.34 3.49
CA ALA A 206 10.34 11.96 3.01
C ALA A 206 10.35 10.95 4.18
N PRO A 207 9.34 10.98 5.08
CA PRO A 207 9.34 10.18 6.30
C PRO A 207 9.33 8.67 6.03
N LYS A 208 8.65 8.19 4.99
CA LYS A 208 8.58 6.75 4.69
C LYS A 208 9.89 6.24 4.10
N PHE A 209 10.50 7.01 3.20
CA PHE A 209 11.82 6.72 2.67
C PHE A 209 12.89 6.74 3.78
N TRP A 210 12.85 7.73 4.69
CA TRP A 210 13.74 7.75 5.85
C TRP A 210 13.54 6.52 6.74
N GLN A 211 12.30 6.13 7.03
CA GLN A 211 12.00 4.93 7.80
C GLN A 211 12.57 3.66 7.15
N LEU A 212 12.44 3.53 5.82
CA LEU A 212 13.01 2.40 5.08
C LEU A 212 14.54 2.34 5.25
N LEU A 213 15.23 3.47 5.10
CA LEU A 213 16.68 3.53 5.25
C LEU A 213 17.12 3.21 6.68
N ALA A 214 16.45 3.77 7.69
CA ALA A 214 16.73 3.47 9.09
C ALA A 214 16.54 1.97 9.41
N GLN A 215 15.50 1.34 8.86
CA GLN A 215 15.28 -0.09 8.98
C GLN A 215 16.35 -0.92 8.27
N SER A 216 16.81 -0.51 7.09
CA SER A 216 17.87 -1.22 6.37
C SER A 216 19.20 -1.23 7.12
N LEU A 217 19.55 -0.14 7.81
CA LEU A 217 20.76 -0.03 8.62
C LEU A 217 20.70 -0.92 9.86
N THR A 218 19.58 -0.89 10.59
CA THR A 218 19.39 -1.73 11.78
C THR A 218 19.36 -3.23 11.44
N PHE A 219 18.81 -3.60 10.28
CA PHE A 219 18.84 -4.98 9.79
C PHE A 219 20.26 -5.47 9.48
N GLN A 220 21.11 -4.61 8.91
CA GLN A 220 22.53 -4.91 8.65
C GLN A 220 23.32 -5.10 9.95
N GLU A 221 23.10 -4.25 10.95
CA GLU A 221 23.73 -4.37 12.27
C GLU A 221 23.32 -5.66 12.99
N ALA A 222 22.04 -6.04 12.90
CA ALA A 222 21.55 -7.29 13.47
C ALA A 222 22.16 -8.54 12.79
N ARG A 223 22.44 -8.48 11.49
CA ARG A 223 23.15 -9.54 10.77
C ARG A 223 24.63 -9.64 11.18
N LYS A 224 25.33 -8.52 11.34
CA LYS A 224 26.73 -8.50 11.78
C LYS A 224 26.89 -9.16 13.16
N LYS A 225 26.02 -8.81 14.12
CA LYS A 225 26.03 -9.43 15.45
C LYS A 225 25.77 -10.94 15.43
N LYS A 226 24.87 -11.43 14.57
CA LYS A 226 24.63 -12.88 14.42
C LYS A 226 25.74 -13.63 13.69
N GLY A 227 26.54 -12.94 12.88
CA GLY A 227 27.73 -13.51 12.24
C GLY A 227 28.92 -13.65 13.19
N GLU A 228 28.99 -12.80 14.22
CA GLU A 228 30.06 -12.79 15.22
C GLU A 228 29.86 -13.85 16.33
N ASP A 229 28.63 -14.30 16.54
CA ASP A 229 28.24 -15.35 17.52
C ASP A 229 28.35 -16.80 16.98
N GLN A 230 28.98 -17.04 15.83
CA GLN A 230 29.35 -18.40 15.40
C GLN A 230 30.79 -18.71 15.84
N PRO A 231 31.01 -19.36 17.00
CA PRO A 231 32.34 -19.89 17.30
C PRO A 231 32.70 -20.99 16.30
N GLU A 232 33.92 -20.88 15.77
CA GLU A 232 34.61 -21.92 15.00
C GLU A 232 34.39 -23.29 15.67
N LYS A 233 33.69 -24.19 14.97
CA LYS A 233 33.73 -25.61 15.31
C LYS A 233 35.06 -26.16 14.81
N VAL A 234 36.01 -26.27 15.74
CA VAL A 234 37.18 -27.17 15.64
C VAL A 234 36.74 -28.58 16.01
#